data_AF-A0A7C3TXP7-F1
#
_entry.id   AF-A0A7C3TXP7-F1
#
_cell.length_a   1.000
_cell.length_b   1.000
_cell.length_c   1.000
_cell.angle_alpha   90.00
_cell.angle_beta   90.00
_cell.angle_gamma   90.00
#
_symmetry.space_group_name_H-M   'P 1'
#
loop_
_entity.id
_entity.type
_entity.pdbx_description
1 polymer ?
#
loop_
_entity_poly.entity_id
_entity_poly.type
_entity_poly.pdbx_seq_one_letter_code
_entity_poly.pdbx_strand_id
1 'polypeptide(L)'
;MESGDFIPRFGGSVWWGKEIAPNIDLKLSYRFLDTKESPFSFDPERENLVALEFRWGKEWGSFLRARGEYNLETTQLDAITVGLGLGGKEFSLGVEGIYSFPECEWTDKRYFVRKKIEDCVEVEASFWEPDQSFFLSLNLVGLDVGKKKPETLFEKKQEFSLFEMRRNELQ
;
A
#
# COMPACT_ATOMS: atom_id res chain seq x y z
N MET A 1 -33.69 -29.90 -10.13
CA MET A 1 -34.11 -28.89 -9.15
C MET A 1 -33.34 -29.15 -7.87
N GLU A 2 -32.24 -28.46 -7.67
CA GLU A 2 -31.71 -28.10 -6.35
C GLU A 2 -31.21 -26.67 -6.53
N SER A 3 -32.04 -25.70 -6.11
CA SER A 3 -31.65 -24.30 -6.03
C SER A 3 -30.72 -24.16 -4.83
N GLY A 4 -29.42 -24.32 -5.07
CA GLY A 4 -28.41 -23.93 -4.10
C GLY A 4 -28.38 -22.41 -4.03
N ASP A 5 -28.86 -21.85 -2.93
CA ASP A 5 -28.71 -20.42 -2.64
C ASP A 5 -27.22 -20.07 -2.66
N PHE A 6 -26.79 -19.36 -3.71
CA PHE A 6 -25.41 -18.92 -3.86
C PHE A 6 -25.19 -17.73 -2.91
N ILE A 7 -24.59 -18.00 -1.75
CA ILE A 7 -24.21 -16.96 -0.78
C ILE A 7 -22.93 -16.28 -1.30
N PRO A 8 -22.95 -14.98 -1.66
CA PRO A 8 -21.75 -14.28 -2.13
C PRO A 8 -20.72 -14.15 -1.01
N ARG A 9 -19.40 -14.28 -1.27
CA ARG A 9 -18.42 -13.94 -0.23
C ARG A 9 -18.38 -12.47 0.05
N PHE A 10 -18.36 -12.15 1.33
CA PHE A 10 -17.93 -10.86 1.84
C PHE A 10 -16.69 -11.08 2.71
N GLY A 11 -15.72 -10.22 2.49
CA GLY A 11 -14.53 -10.09 3.31
C GLY A 11 -14.37 -8.65 3.72
N GLY A 12 -13.69 -8.44 4.84
CA GLY A 12 -13.45 -7.12 5.38
C GLY A 12 -12.01 -6.98 5.82
N SER A 13 -11.58 -5.75 5.98
CA SER A 13 -10.35 -5.44 6.69
C SER A 13 -10.64 -4.42 7.78
N VAL A 14 -10.22 -4.72 9.00
CA VAL A 14 -10.18 -3.76 10.09
C VAL A 14 -8.74 -3.29 10.20
N TRP A 15 -8.52 -1.99 10.18
CA TRP A 15 -7.20 -1.42 10.38
C TRP A 15 -7.23 -0.44 11.53
N TRP A 16 -6.14 -0.43 12.28
CA TRP A 16 -5.86 0.51 13.33
C TRP A 16 -4.42 1.00 13.15
N GLY A 17 -4.22 2.30 13.31
CA GLY A 17 -2.91 2.92 13.25
C GLY A 17 -2.80 4.00 14.32
N LYS A 18 -1.66 4.06 14.98
CA LYS A 18 -1.38 5.08 16.00
C LYS A 18 0.08 5.51 15.96
N GLU A 19 0.30 6.81 15.98
CA GLU A 19 1.59 7.40 16.33
C GLU A 19 1.79 7.25 17.85
N ILE A 20 2.72 6.39 18.25
CA ILE A 20 2.97 6.08 19.67
C ILE A 20 4.04 6.97 20.29
N ALA A 21 4.89 7.58 19.45
CA ALA A 21 5.89 8.58 19.81
C ALA A 21 6.25 9.38 18.54
N PRO A 22 6.94 10.53 18.66
CA PRO A 22 7.36 11.30 17.49
C PRO A 22 8.13 10.43 16.48
N ASN A 23 7.58 10.32 15.27
CA ASN A 23 8.11 9.48 14.19
C ASN A 23 8.05 7.96 14.44
N ILE A 24 7.26 7.46 15.39
CA ILE A 24 7.02 6.02 15.55
C ILE A 24 5.54 5.74 15.34
N ASP A 25 5.25 5.03 14.26
CA ASP A 25 3.94 4.54 13.92
C ASP A 25 3.84 3.04 14.16
N LEU A 26 2.76 2.62 14.81
CA LEU A 26 2.34 1.23 14.88
C LEU A 26 1.02 1.07 14.14
N LYS A 27 0.93 0.09 13.25
CA LYS A 27 -0.30 -0.28 12.57
C LYS A 27 -0.59 -1.75 12.77
N LEU A 28 -1.86 -2.05 13.01
CA LEU A 28 -2.41 -3.39 13.06
C LEU A 28 -3.51 -3.45 12.02
N SER A 29 -3.50 -4.47 11.17
CA SER A 29 -4.62 -4.74 10.29
C SER A 29 -5.00 -6.20 10.36
N TYR A 30 -6.30 -6.46 10.47
CA TYR A 30 -6.86 -7.79 10.38
C TYR A 30 -7.72 -7.87 9.13
N ARG A 31 -7.40 -8.82 8.26
CA ARG A 31 -8.19 -9.16 7.08
C ARG A 31 -8.91 -10.47 7.35
N PHE A 32 -10.21 -10.51 7.10
CA PHE A 32 -11.02 -11.71 7.31
C PHE A 32 -11.90 -12.00 6.10
N LEU A 33 -12.23 -13.27 5.95
CA LEU A 33 -13.24 -13.75 5.02
C LEU A 33 -14.31 -14.50 5.78
N ASP A 34 -15.56 -14.20 5.49
CA ASP A 34 -16.70 -14.75 6.23
C ASP A 34 -17.26 -16.04 5.59
N THR A 35 -16.73 -16.49 4.44
CA THR A 35 -17.39 -17.52 3.58
C THR A 35 -16.42 -18.28 2.65
N LYS A 36 -16.87 -19.40 2.06
CA LYS A 36 -16.04 -20.42 1.37
C LYS A 36 -15.82 -20.31 -0.15
N GLU A 37 -16.60 -19.58 -0.99
CA GLU A 37 -16.28 -19.34 -2.44
C GLU A 37 -16.67 -17.95 -3.01
N SER A 38 -15.71 -17.15 -3.57
CA SER A 38 -15.89 -15.73 -3.96
C SER A 38 -15.63 -15.48 -5.44
N PRO A 39 -16.46 -14.66 -6.10
CA PRO A 39 -16.14 -14.08 -7.39
C PRO A 39 -15.37 -12.74 -7.31
N PHE A 40 -15.12 -12.18 -6.12
CA PHE A 40 -14.60 -10.82 -5.94
C PHE A 40 -13.37 -10.69 -5.01
N SER A 41 -12.92 -11.75 -4.34
CA SER A 41 -11.69 -11.69 -3.52
C SER A 41 -10.47 -11.91 -4.39
N PHE A 42 -9.73 -10.84 -4.64
CA PHE A 42 -8.37 -10.92 -5.18
C PHE A 42 -7.48 -11.64 -4.16
N ASP A 43 -6.85 -12.71 -4.63
CA ASP A 43 -5.87 -13.59 -3.99
C ASP A 43 -6.43 -14.67 -3.02
N PRO A 44 -6.70 -15.89 -3.50
CA PRO A 44 -7.16 -17.03 -2.70
C PRO A 44 -6.11 -17.58 -1.71
N GLU A 45 -4.87 -17.07 -1.74
CA GLU A 45 -3.79 -17.51 -0.85
C GLU A 45 -3.67 -16.63 0.42
N ARG A 46 -4.48 -15.58 0.56
CA ARG A 46 -4.33 -14.54 1.60
C ARG A 46 -5.60 -14.28 2.41
N GLU A 47 -6.12 -15.34 3.02
CA GLU A 47 -7.32 -15.35 3.86
C GLU A 47 -6.94 -15.26 5.36
N ASN A 48 -7.74 -14.57 6.19
CA ASN A 48 -7.57 -14.51 7.66
C ASN A 48 -6.17 -14.10 8.18
N LEU A 49 -5.65 -12.98 7.70
CA LEU A 49 -4.31 -12.47 8.05
C LEU A 49 -4.37 -11.37 9.13
N VAL A 50 -3.49 -11.48 10.12
CA VAL A 50 -3.17 -10.37 11.04
C VAL A 50 -1.82 -9.80 10.64
N ALA A 51 -1.80 -8.57 10.16
CA ALA A 51 -0.58 -7.85 9.86
C ALA A 51 -0.25 -6.84 10.95
N LEU A 52 1.01 -6.82 11.36
CA LEU A 52 1.57 -5.82 12.26
C LEU A 52 2.67 -5.08 11.51
N GLU A 53 2.56 -3.75 11.45
CA GLU A 53 3.58 -2.88 10.87
C GLU A 53 4.10 -1.93 11.93
N PHE A 54 5.40 -1.95 12.12
CA PHE A 54 6.17 -0.94 12.81
C PHE A 54 6.87 -0.06 11.79
N ARG A 55 6.80 1.26 11.97
CA ARG A 55 7.56 2.21 11.17
C ARG A 55 8.14 3.30 12.06
N TRP A 56 9.44 3.48 11.98
CA TRP A 56 10.12 4.67 12.46
C TRP A 56 10.45 5.58 11.27
N GLY A 57 10.23 6.89 11.42
CA GLY A 57 10.52 7.88 10.38
C GLY A 57 9.41 8.04 9.34
N LYS A 58 9.76 8.65 8.20
CA LYS A 58 8.82 8.97 7.10
C LYS A 58 9.22 8.22 5.85
N GLU A 59 8.24 7.72 5.12
CA GLU A 59 8.41 6.90 3.91
C GLU A 59 9.25 7.57 2.80
N TRP A 60 9.21 8.90 2.73
CA TRP A 60 10.01 9.72 1.80
C TRP A 60 11.32 10.25 2.39
N GLY A 61 11.50 10.13 3.70
CA GLY A 61 12.73 10.52 4.37
C GLY A 61 13.53 9.31 4.82
N SER A 62 14.27 9.47 5.89
CA SER A 62 14.84 8.34 6.59
C SER A 62 13.75 7.55 7.31
N PHE A 63 13.75 6.23 7.12
CA PHE A 63 12.81 5.33 7.79
C PHE A 63 13.43 3.97 8.11
N LEU A 64 12.88 3.34 9.14
CA LEU A 64 13.03 1.92 9.42
C LEU A 64 11.64 1.32 9.49
N ARG A 65 11.40 0.22 8.78
CA ARG A 65 10.10 -0.44 8.72
C ARG A 65 10.28 -1.93 8.97
N ALA A 66 9.35 -2.50 9.72
CA ALA A 66 9.18 -3.95 9.82
C ALA A 66 7.68 -4.24 9.72
N ARG A 67 7.32 -5.20 8.88
CA ARG A 67 5.94 -5.68 8.74
C ARG A 67 5.95 -7.20 8.74
N GLY A 68 5.14 -7.79 9.60
CA GLY A 68 4.89 -9.23 9.59
C GLY A 68 3.42 -9.49 9.29
N GLU A 69 3.15 -10.59 8.58
CA GLU A 69 1.79 -11.07 8.32
C GLU A 69 1.65 -12.47 8.91
N TYR A 70 0.77 -12.59 9.90
CA TYR A 70 0.51 -13.85 10.57
C TYR A 70 -0.77 -14.46 10.00
N ASN A 71 -0.66 -15.69 9.51
CA ASN A 71 -1.79 -16.45 9.01
C ASN A 71 -2.48 -17.17 10.17
N LEU A 72 -3.74 -16.82 10.44
CA LEU A 72 -4.50 -17.40 11.55
C LEU A 72 -4.91 -18.86 11.30
N GLU A 73 -4.94 -19.31 10.05
CA GLU A 73 -5.34 -20.67 9.68
C GLU A 73 -4.19 -21.66 9.86
N THR A 74 -2.99 -21.29 9.38
CA THR A 74 -1.79 -22.12 9.54
C THR A 74 -1.12 -21.90 10.90
N THR A 75 -1.51 -20.86 11.63
CA THR A 75 -0.87 -20.40 12.89
C THR A 75 0.62 -20.12 12.73
N GLN A 76 1.03 -19.71 11.53
CA GLN A 76 2.43 -19.46 11.19
C GLN A 76 2.67 -18.00 10.78
N LEU A 77 3.86 -17.52 11.16
CA LEU A 77 4.45 -16.31 10.61
C LEU A 77 5.40 -16.76 9.51
N ASP A 78 4.98 -16.69 8.26
CA ASP A 78 5.76 -17.25 7.16
C ASP A 78 6.90 -16.31 6.75
N ALA A 79 6.66 -15.01 6.81
CA ALA A 79 7.66 -14.03 6.43
C ALA A 79 7.55 -12.71 7.21
N ILE A 80 8.67 -11.98 7.23
CA ILE A 80 8.67 -10.55 7.57
C ILE A 80 9.21 -9.74 6.40
N THR A 81 8.61 -8.58 6.17
CA THR A 81 9.19 -7.54 5.33
C THR A 81 9.94 -6.55 6.22
N VAL A 82 11.20 -6.28 5.91
CA VAL A 82 12.02 -5.27 6.58
C VAL A 82 12.47 -4.24 5.57
N GLY A 83 12.46 -2.97 5.96
CA GLY A 83 12.88 -1.87 5.12
C GLY A 83 13.72 -0.86 5.86
N LEU A 84 14.76 -0.37 5.21
CA LEU A 84 15.55 0.77 5.66
C LEU A 84 15.68 1.77 4.51
N GLY A 85 15.32 3.01 4.77
CA GLY A 85 15.50 4.13 3.86
C GLY A 85 16.30 5.25 4.51
N LEU A 86 17.10 5.94 3.73
CA LEU A 86 17.82 7.16 4.10
C LEU A 86 17.47 8.23 3.09
N GLY A 87 16.98 9.38 3.58
CA GLY A 87 16.50 10.42 2.67
C GLY A 87 16.09 11.72 3.33
N GLY A 88 15.96 12.73 2.50
CA GLY A 88 15.43 14.04 2.83
C GLY A 88 14.07 14.29 2.17
N LYS A 89 13.69 15.55 1.96
CA LYS A 89 12.40 15.91 1.36
C LYS A 89 12.31 15.60 -0.14
N GLU A 90 13.43 15.64 -0.85
CA GLU A 90 13.48 15.60 -2.32
C GLU A 90 14.09 14.31 -2.86
N PHE A 91 14.84 13.60 -2.03
CA PHE A 91 15.60 12.44 -2.46
C PHE A 91 15.70 11.44 -1.32
N SER A 92 15.48 10.17 -1.64
CA SER A 92 15.65 9.06 -0.72
C SER A 92 16.14 7.83 -1.46
N LEU A 93 16.96 7.03 -0.79
CA LEU A 93 17.31 5.70 -1.24
C LEU A 93 17.01 4.71 -0.14
N GLY A 94 16.81 3.45 -0.50
CA GLY A 94 16.59 2.43 0.50
C GLY A 94 16.65 1.03 -0.05
N VAL A 95 16.52 0.11 0.90
CA VAL A 95 16.41 -1.32 0.64
C VAL A 95 15.21 -1.84 1.44
N GLU A 96 14.40 -2.65 0.80
CA GLU A 96 13.39 -3.48 1.42
C GLU A 96 13.69 -4.93 1.09
N GLY A 97 13.34 -5.84 1.97
CA GLY A 97 13.48 -7.26 1.71
C GLY A 97 12.47 -8.08 2.47
N ILE A 98 12.24 -9.29 2.00
CA ILE A 98 11.37 -10.28 2.62
C ILE A 98 12.25 -11.42 3.14
N TYR A 99 12.16 -11.69 4.44
CA TYR A 99 12.80 -12.83 5.06
C TYR A 99 11.75 -13.93 5.27
N SER A 100 11.99 -15.09 4.68
CA SER A 100 11.17 -16.30 4.78
C SER A 100 11.65 -17.13 5.97
N PHE A 101 10.81 -17.35 6.97
CA PHE A 101 11.15 -18.25 8.08
C PHE A 101 11.22 -19.72 7.66
N PRO A 102 10.31 -20.25 6.81
CA PRO A 102 10.39 -21.63 6.32
C PRO A 102 11.70 -21.95 5.61
N GLU A 103 12.21 -21.02 4.79
CA GLU A 103 13.44 -21.21 4.01
C GLU A 103 14.69 -20.68 4.73
N CYS A 104 14.50 -19.95 5.84
CA CYS A 104 15.56 -19.31 6.61
C CYS A 104 16.44 -18.34 5.80
N GLU A 105 15.91 -17.74 4.74
CA GLU A 105 16.64 -16.86 3.83
C GLU A 105 15.85 -15.62 3.38
N TRP A 106 16.55 -14.69 2.75
CA TRP A 106 15.95 -13.52 2.13
C TRP A 106 15.47 -13.90 0.73
N THR A 107 14.16 -14.02 0.56
CA THR A 107 13.54 -14.44 -0.70
C THR A 107 13.39 -13.31 -1.70
N ASP A 108 13.33 -12.08 -1.21
CA ASP A 108 13.15 -10.90 -2.04
C ASP A 108 13.95 -9.73 -1.46
N LYS A 109 14.60 -8.96 -2.34
CA LYS A 109 15.28 -7.71 -2.00
C LYS A 109 15.00 -6.68 -3.09
N ARG A 110 14.42 -5.57 -2.66
CA ARG A 110 14.20 -4.39 -3.48
C ARG A 110 15.12 -3.27 -3.06
N TYR A 111 15.94 -2.80 -3.98
CA TYR A 111 16.72 -1.58 -3.83
C TYR A 111 16.02 -0.47 -4.59
N PHE A 112 15.88 0.70 -4.01
CA PHE A 112 15.20 1.80 -4.68
C PHE A 112 15.90 3.14 -4.46
N VAL A 113 15.75 4.00 -5.45
CA VAL A 113 16.10 5.42 -5.39
C VAL A 113 14.87 6.21 -5.84
N ARG A 114 14.47 7.17 -5.01
CA ARG A 114 13.34 8.05 -5.27
C ARG A 114 13.80 9.48 -5.34
N LYS A 115 13.20 10.23 -6.26
CA LYS A 115 13.37 11.67 -6.39
C LYS A 115 12.02 12.34 -6.54
N LYS A 116 11.76 13.33 -5.70
CA LYS A 116 10.68 14.28 -5.89
C LYS A 116 11.20 15.36 -6.85
N ILE A 117 10.53 15.54 -7.99
CA ILE A 117 10.90 16.55 -8.99
C ILE A 117 10.10 17.83 -8.75
N GLU A 118 8.80 17.68 -8.54
CA GLU A 118 7.86 18.75 -8.21
C GLU A 118 6.97 18.30 -7.05
N ASP A 119 6.20 19.21 -6.47
CA ASP A 119 5.31 18.85 -5.37
C ASP A 119 4.29 17.76 -5.72
N CYS A 120 3.99 17.60 -7.01
CA CYS A 120 3.05 16.63 -7.55
C CYS A 120 3.68 15.51 -8.38
N VAL A 121 5.01 15.47 -8.54
CA VAL A 121 5.70 14.50 -9.41
C VAL A 121 6.85 13.84 -8.69
N GLU A 122 6.77 12.51 -8.65
CA GLU A 122 7.73 11.64 -8.01
C GLU A 122 8.20 10.58 -8.99
N VAL A 123 9.50 10.30 -8.97
CA VAL A 123 10.10 9.22 -9.77
C VAL A 123 10.78 8.24 -8.82
N GLU A 124 10.49 6.95 -8.96
CA GLU A 124 11.21 5.87 -8.30
C GLU A 124 11.83 4.96 -9.35
N ALA A 125 13.14 4.75 -9.25
CA ALA A 125 13.85 3.65 -9.90
C ALA A 125 14.06 2.56 -8.86
N SER A 126 13.64 1.33 -9.14
CA SER A 126 13.81 0.20 -8.24
C SER A 126 14.35 -1.02 -8.97
N PHE A 127 15.13 -1.81 -8.24
CA PHE A 127 15.72 -3.05 -8.70
C PHE A 127 15.34 -4.16 -7.72
N TRP A 128 14.84 -5.27 -8.25
CA TRP A 128 14.34 -6.41 -7.49
C TRP A 128 15.21 -7.64 -7.73
N GLU A 129 15.67 -8.25 -6.63
CA GLU A 129 16.28 -9.57 -6.58
C GLU A 129 15.27 -10.53 -5.92
N PRO A 130 15.09 -11.76 -6.42
CA PRO A 130 16.01 -12.50 -7.29
C PRO A 130 15.74 -12.33 -8.79
N ASP A 131 14.59 -11.78 -9.18
CA ASP A 131 14.12 -11.71 -10.58
C ASP A 131 14.99 -10.84 -11.50
N GLN A 132 16.01 -10.17 -10.96
CA GLN A 132 16.91 -9.25 -11.68
C GLN A 132 16.13 -8.19 -12.47
N SER A 133 15.01 -7.75 -11.91
CA SER A 133 14.04 -6.91 -12.60
C SER A 133 14.22 -5.44 -12.23
N PHE A 134 14.26 -4.58 -13.24
CA PHE A 134 14.38 -3.13 -13.07
C PHE A 134 13.05 -2.45 -13.41
N PHE A 135 12.56 -1.62 -12.50
CA PHE A 135 11.32 -0.87 -12.65
C PHE A 135 11.59 0.63 -12.52
N LEU A 136 10.99 1.39 -13.42
CA LEU A 136 10.90 2.84 -13.32
C LEU A 136 9.42 3.21 -13.16
N SER A 137 9.09 3.90 -12.08
CA SER A 137 7.74 4.40 -11.83
C SER A 137 7.72 5.92 -11.71
N LEU A 138 6.66 6.51 -12.26
CA LEU A 138 6.34 7.92 -12.14
C LEU A 138 5.03 8.01 -11.36
N ASN A 139 5.08 8.58 -10.16
CA ASN A 139 3.92 8.78 -9.31
C ASN A 139 3.50 10.25 -9.35
N LEU A 140 2.21 10.49 -9.63
CA LEU A 140 1.62 11.83 -9.65
C LEU A 140 0.85 12.07 -8.34
N VAL A 141 1.56 12.50 -7.29
CA VAL A 141 1.00 12.66 -5.93
C VAL A 141 0.54 14.09 -5.72
N GLY A 142 -0.74 14.38 -5.96
CA GLY A 142 -1.24 15.75 -5.80
C GLY A 142 -2.47 16.11 -6.63
N LEU A 143 -2.83 15.29 -7.62
CA LEU A 143 -3.99 15.53 -8.48
C LEU A 143 -5.32 15.55 -7.71
N ASP A 144 -5.40 14.92 -6.54
CA ASP A 144 -6.59 14.88 -5.68
C ASP A 144 -6.59 15.91 -4.53
N VAL A 145 -5.51 16.69 -4.34
CA VAL A 145 -5.40 17.61 -3.18
C VAL A 145 -6.18 18.92 -3.39
N GLY A 146 -6.75 19.14 -4.59
CA GLY A 146 -7.48 20.37 -4.92
C GLY A 146 -8.96 20.23 -5.31
N LYS A 147 -9.48 19.03 -5.59
CA LYS A 147 -10.86 18.85 -6.08
C LYS A 147 -11.45 17.50 -5.70
N LYS A 148 -11.95 17.41 -4.46
CA LYS A 148 -13.13 16.59 -4.11
C LYS A 148 -13.54 16.95 -2.68
N LYS A 149 -14.56 17.80 -2.55
CA LYS A 149 -15.49 17.59 -1.43
C LYS A 149 -16.06 16.18 -1.64
N PRO A 150 -16.23 15.37 -0.58
CA PRO A 150 -16.96 14.12 -0.72
C PRO A 150 -18.38 14.47 -1.17
N GLU A 151 -18.66 14.30 -2.47
CA GLU A 151 -20.00 14.44 -3.02
C GLU A 151 -20.87 13.34 -2.42
N THR A 152 -21.71 13.72 -1.47
CA THR A 152 -22.76 12.84 -0.96
C THR A 152 -23.82 12.61 -2.04
N LEU A 153 -24.44 11.44 -2.03
CA LEU A 153 -25.48 10.94 -2.96
C LEU A 153 -26.72 11.84 -3.16
N PHE A 154 -26.75 13.04 -2.58
CA PHE A 154 -27.86 13.99 -2.63
C PHE A 154 -27.54 15.31 -3.34
N GLU A 155 -26.34 15.48 -3.92
CA GLU A 155 -26.02 16.67 -4.69
C GLU A 155 -26.44 16.54 -6.17
N LYS A 156 -27.16 17.56 -6.65
CA LYS A 156 -27.73 17.66 -8.00
C LYS A 156 -26.64 17.55 -9.05
N LYS A 157 -26.83 16.67 -10.06
CA LYS A 157 -25.99 16.56 -11.26
C LYS A 157 -25.68 17.95 -11.84
N GLN A 158 -24.43 18.38 -11.77
CA GLN A 158 -23.90 19.40 -12.68
C GLN A 158 -23.34 18.70 -13.92
N GLU A 159 -23.73 19.18 -15.09
CA GLU A 159 -23.21 18.70 -16.37
C GLU A 159 -21.72 19.05 -16.49
N PHE A 160 -20.91 18.03 -16.71
CA PHE A 160 -19.50 18.19 -16.99
C PHE A 160 -19.31 18.64 -18.45
N SER A 161 -18.88 19.89 -18.67
CA SER A 161 -18.47 20.38 -20.00
C SER A 161 -16.96 20.31 -20.17
N LEU A 162 -16.50 19.49 -21.13
CA LEU A 162 -15.08 19.30 -21.46
C LEU A 162 -14.41 20.55 -22.06
N PHE A 163 -15.15 21.65 -22.30
CA PHE A 163 -14.66 22.82 -23.03
C PHE A 163 -14.28 24.03 -22.16
N GLU A 164 -14.37 23.93 -20.83
CA GLU A 164 -13.95 25.01 -19.92
C GLU A 164 -12.64 24.69 -19.20
N MET A 165 -11.61 24.22 -19.92
CA MET A 165 -10.24 24.39 -19.44
C MET A 165 -9.83 25.85 -19.65
N ARG A 166 -10.18 26.73 -18.70
CA ARG A 166 -9.50 28.02 -18.61
C ARG A 166 -8.05 27.77 -18.21
N ARG A 167 -7.17 27.93 -19.20
CA ARG A 167 -5.74 28.14 -19.01
C ARG A 167 -5.59 29.38 -18.14
N ASN A 168 -5.22 29.23 -16.87
CA ASN A 168 -4.73 30.38 -16.10
C ASN A 168 -3.37 30.74 -16.67
N GLU A 169 -3.37 31.58 -17.70
CA GLU A 169 -2.24 32.39 -18.07
C GLU A 169 -2.10 33.50 -17.01
N LEU A 170 -0.96 33.45 -16.30
CA LEU A 170 -0.18 34.55 -15.72
C LEU A 170 -0.84 35.49 -14.69
N GLN A 171 -0.21 35.57 -13.51
CA GLN A 171 0.55 36.76 -13.08
C GLN A 171 1.51 36.43 -11.94
#